data_AF-A0A7C7LQ01-F1
#
_entry.id   AF-A0A7C7LQ01-F1
#
_cell.length_a   1.000
_cell.length_b   1.000
_cell.length_c   1.000
_cell.angle_alpha   90.00
_cell.angle_beta   90.00
_cell.angle_gamma   90.00
#
_symmetry.space_group_name_H-M   'P 1'
#
loop_
_entity.id
_entity.type
_entity.pdbx_description
1 polymer ?
#
loop_
_entity_poly.entity_id
_entity_poly.type
_entity_poly.pdbx_seq_one_letter_code
_entity_poly.pdbx_strand_id
1 'polypeptide(L)'
;MSGNKWEVGWSLQENQVAAVICDGDGMLVACGSHVVSYDSRGNIRWRSNLPFKVYRLEVDDSNVGLLCGQGFHLLRIADGIPIHEGRATAGGFQDLIPRPGGGWVISDRVGHLHLFDVAGIGIRRLNTGDNRRLVGWLDREHLLLHHQDGRIMCLRLVQQDFSRYIDEKNWSWTSRLSNGQMLLQATDGEVWMGQPHPFGWDALDRVEMVGTEPISSVRSGDGWWVADIDGKLLRIPPLADESEKSVEMKGGEFIAGNGIDIMVTATQSGLIRWWESAELSSKRRAIIQRLVTEERQRLDWEFRKNMFQEARRAEDDGILSKAIELYQALGRSGDVHRMLQRQSRGD
;
A
#
# COMPACT_ATOMS: atom_id res chain seq x y z
N MET A 1 22.23 -17.00 6.92
CA MET A 1 21.35 -15.93 7.43
C MET A 1 20.08 -16.64 7.83
N SER A 2 19.63 -16.57 9.09
CA SER A 2 18.35 -17.19 9.45
C SER A 2 17.27 -16.60 8.55
N GLY A 3 16.51 -17.45 7.85
CA GLY A 3 15.39 -17.00 7.03
C GLY A 3 14.38 -16.28 7.92
N ASN A 4 13.75 -15.20 7.43
CA ASN A 4 12.71 -14.54 8.20
C ASN A 4 11.57 -15.55 8.40
N LYS A 5 11.37 -16.02 9.63
CA LYS A 5 10.33 -16.98 9.95
C LYS A 5 8.97 -16.29 9.99
N TRP A 6 7.96 -16.95 9.41
CA TRP A 6 6.56 -16.55 9.45
C TRP A 6 5.78 -17.52 10.32
N GLU A 7 4.98 -16.99 11.24
CA GLU A 7 4.17 -17.78 12.17
C GLU A 7 2.74 -17.25 12.21
N VAL A 8 1.78 -18.15 12.44
CA VAL A 8 0.39 -17.76 12.67
C VAL A 8 0.28 -17.18 14.08
N GLY A 9 0.11 -15.86 14.18
CA GLY A 9 -0.11 -15.19 15.46
C GLY A 9 -1.49 -15.54 16.05
N TRP A 10 -2.50 -15.59 15.19
CA TRP A 10 -3.85 -16.02 15.54
C TRP A 10 -4.65 -16.41 14.30
N SER A 11 -5.77 -17.10 14.52
CA SER A 11 -6.72 -17.46 13.48
C SER A 11 -8.14 -17.29 13.98
N LEU A 12 -9.05 -16.96 13.07
CA LEU A 12 -10.47 -16.84 13.37
C LEU A 12 -11.32 -17.47 12.26
N GLN A 13 -12.59 -17.70 12.57
CA GLN A 13 -13.57 -18.26 11.64
C GLN A 13 -14.67 -17.23 11.39
N GLU A 14 -14.85 -16.87 10.12
CA GLU A 14 -15.98 -16.09 9.62
C GLU A 14 -16.80 -16.92 8.63
N ASN A 15 -17.86 -16.35 8.09
CA ASN A 15 -18.72 -17.00 7.10
C ASN A 15 -18.54 -16.38 5.70
N GLN A 16 -18.23 -17.21 4.70
CA GLN A 16 -18.19 -16.82 3.28
C GLN A 16 -17.26 -15.63 3.01
N VAL A 17 -15.97 -15.80 3.30
CA VAL A 17 -14.98 -14.77 2.96
C VAL A 17 -14.89 -14.63 1.44
N ALA A 18 -14.93 -13.40 0.97
CA ALA A 18 -14.91 -13.07 -0.45
C ALA A 18 -13.73 -12.16 -0.84
N ALA A 19 -13.18 -11.42 0.12
CA ALA A 19 -11.97 -10.62 -0.07
C ALA A 19 -11.36 -10.24 1.29
N VAL A 20 -10.06 -9.99 1.30
CA VAL A 20 -9.29 -9.50 2.46
C VAL A 20 -8.30 -8.43 2.00
N ILE A 21 -8.03 -7.45 2.86
CA ILE A 21 -6.95 -6.46 2.67
C ILE A 21 -6.36 -6.08 4.02
N CYS A 22 -5.09 -5.70 4.03
CA CYS A 22 -4.47 -5.10 5.20
C CYS A 22 -4.68 -3.58 5.19
N ASP A 23 -4.90 -3.03 6.38
CA ASP A 23 -4.96 -1.60 6.64
C ASP A 23 -3.99 -1.27 7.77
N GLY A 24 -2.80 -0.79 7.41
CA GLY A 24 -1.69 -0.61 8.35
C GLY A 24 -1.35 -1.90 9.10
N ASP A 25 -1.58 -1.90 10.41
CA ASP A 25 -1.39 -3.06 11.29
C ASP A 25 -2.72 -3.79 11.60
N GLY A 26 -3.79 -3.51 10.88
CA GLY A 26 -5.07 -4.21 10.96
C GLY A 26 -5.45 -4.87 9.63
N MET A 27 -6.70 -5.33 9.55
CA MET A 27 -7.24 -5.86 8.30
C MET A 27 -8.73 -5.60 8.16
N LEU A 28 -9.20 -5.69 6.92
CA LEU A 28 -10.60 -5.69 6.57
C LEU A 28 -10.94 -6.98 5.82
N VAL A 29 -12.08 -7.57 6.16
CA VAL A 29 -12.56 -8.82 5.59
C VAL A 29 -13.99 -8.62 5.11
N ALA A 30 -14.25 -8.95 3.84
CA ALA A 30 -15.60 -9.07 3.31
C ALA A 30 -16.12 -10.49 3.51
N CYS A 31 -17.22 -10.60 4.24
CA CYS A 31 -17.89 -11.85 4.60
C CYS A 31 -19.33 -11.81 4.10
N GLY A 32 -19.60 -12.37 2.92
CA GLY A 32 -20.91 -12.21 2.29
C GLY A 32 -21.31 -10.74 2.13
N SER A 33 -22.39 -10.30 2.80
CA SER A 33 -22.93 -8.93 2.74
C SER A 33 -22.49 -8.01 3.89
N HIS A 34 -21.41 -8.34 4.61
CA HIS A 34 -20.84 -7.45 5.62
C HIS A 34 -19.33 -7.35 5.48
N VAL A 35 -18.79 -6.23 5.96
CA VAL A 35 -17.35 -5.98 6.07
C VAL A 35 -17.01 -5.82 7.54
N VAL A 36 -15.96 -6.50 7.98
CA VAL A 36 -15.46 -6.44 9.36
C VAL A 36 -14.04 -5.90 9.35
N SER A 37 -13.78 -4.92 10.19
CA SER A 37 -12.43 -4.43 10.47
C SER A 37 -11.90 -5.08 11.74
N TYR A 38 -10.68 -5.62 11.69
CA TYR A 38 -9.97 -6.18 12.83
C TYR A 38 -8.71 -5.37 13.13
N ASP A 39 -8.37 -5.28 14.41
CA ASP A 39 -7.05 -4.82 14.84
C ASP A 39 -5.99 -5.93 14.70
N SER A 40 -4.73 -5.59 15.01
CA SER A 40 -3.59 -6.52 14.95
C SER A 40 -3.72 -7.74 15.87
N ARG A 41 -4.66 -7.71 16.83
CA ARG A 41 -4.90 -8.76 17.83
C ARG A 41 -6.14 -9.60 17.49
N GLY A 42 -6.82 -9.31 16.38
CA GLY A 42 -8.03 -9.99 15.96
C GLY A 42 -9.31 -9.51 16.64
N ASN A 43 -9.28 -8.37 17.35
CA ASN A 43 -10.50 -7.77 17.89
C ASN A 43 -11.22 -6.99 16.79
N ILE A 44 -12.55 -7.08 16.79
CA ILE A 44 -13.39 -6.30 15.88
C ILE A 44 -13.32 -4.83 16.27
N ARG A 45 -12.89 -3.97 15.35
CA ARG A 45 -12.97 -2.50 15.48
C ARG A 45 -14.36 -2.01 15.14
N TRP A 46 -14.90 -2.49 14.03
CA TRP A 46 -16.25 -2.17 13.57
C TRP A 46 -16.74 -3.23 12.57
N ARG A 47 -18.05 -3.25 12.35
CA ARG A 47 -18.71 -4.09 11.35
C ARG A 47 -19.76 -3.26 10.62
N SER A 48 -19.76 -3.34 9.29
CA SER A 48 -20.71 -2.62 8.43
C SER A 48 -21.49 -3.59 7.56
N ASN A 49 -22.80 -3.37 7.45
CA ASN A 49 -23.70 -4.19 6.64
C ASN A 49 -23.94 -3.53 5.29
N LEU A 50 -23.86 -4.31 4.22
CA LEU A 50 -24.04 -3.86 2.84
C LEU A 50 -25.30 -4.52 2.25
N PRO A 51 -25.93 -3.88 1.26
CA PRO A 51 -27.16 -4.39 0.65
C PRO A 51 -26.96 -5.70 -0.13
N PHE A 52 -25.74 -5.96 -0.61
CA PHE A 52 -25.39 -7.13 -1.41
C PHE A 52 -24.08 -7.75 -0.95
N LYS A 53 -23.78 -8.95 -1.47
CA LYS A 53 -22.49 -9.59 -1.23
C LYS A 53 -21.35 -8.74 -1.78
N VAL A 54 -20.37 -8.45 -0.93
CA VAL A 54 -19.13 -7.76 -1.26
C VAL A 54 -18.16 -8.77 -1.86
N TYR A 55 -17.57 -8.44 -3.01
CA TYR A 55 -16.63 -9.34 -3.71
C TYR A 55 -15.26 -8.72 -3.95
N ARG A 56 -15.10 -7.42 -3.72
CA ARG A 56 -13.84 -6.71 -3.86
C ARG A 56 -13.80 -5.56 -2.88
N LEU A 57 -12.61 -5.32 -2.32
CA LEU A 57 -12.35 -4.23 -1.41
C LEU A 57 -10.92 -3.73 -1.62
N GLU A 58 -10.74 -2.42 -1.51
CA GLU A 58 -9.45 -1.73 -1.58
C GLU A 58 -9.48 -0.58 -0.58
N VAL A 59 -8.31 -0.17 -0.09
CA VAL A 59 -8.18 0.91 0.89
C VAL A 59 -7.34 2.05 0.34
N ASP A 60 -7.77 3.28 0.62
CA ASP A 60 -6.88 4.44 0.64
C ASP A 60 -6.55 4.80 2.10
N ASP A 61 -5.87 5.93 2.32
CA ASP A 61 -5.45 6.36 3.66
C ASP A 61 -6.62 6.65 4.64
N SER A 62 -7.84 6.79 4.14
CA SER A 62 -9.00 7.29 4.89
C SER A 62 -10.30 6.51 4.67
N ASN A 63 -10.41 5.76 3.58
CA ASN A 63 -11.63 5.16 3.09
C ASN A 63 -11.41 3.73 2.60
N VAL A 64 -12.47 2.95 2.68
CA VAL A 64 -12.57 1.61 2.11
C VAL A 64 -13.50 1.67 0.91
N GLY A 65 -12.97 1.42 -0.27
CA GLY A 65 -13.73 1.21 -1.50
C GLY A 65 -14.23 -0.23 -1.55
N LEU A 66 -15.52 -0.41 -1.84
CA LEU A 66 -16.18 -1.72 -1.86
C LEU A 66 -16.96 -1.90 -3.15
N LEU A 67 -16.89 -3.10 -3.73
CA LEU A 67 -17.78 -3.51 -4.81
C LEU A 67 -18.75 -4.58 -4.30
N CYS A 68 -20.05 -4.32 -4.43
CA CYS A 68 -21.11 -5.26 -4.06
C CYS A 68 -22.29 -5.17 -5.03
N GLY A 69 -22.80 -6.32 -5.47
CA GLY A 69 -23.80 -6.37 -6.54
C GLY A 69 -23.32 -5.63 -7.79
N GLN A 70 -24.07 -4.63 -8.25
CA GLN A 70 -23.70 -3.76 -9.37
C GLN A 70 -23.07 -2.43 -8.93
N GLY A 71 -22.89 -2.23 -7.62
CA GLY A 71 -22.56 -0.94 -7.02
C GLY A 71 -21.13 -0.81 -6.51
N PHE A 72 -20.65 0.43 -6.46
CA PHE A 72 -19.45 0.88 -5.77
C PHE A 72 -19.85 1.68 -4.53
N HIS A 73 -19.33 1.31 -3.36
CA HIS A 73 -19.62 1.96 -2.08
C HIS A 73 -18.33 2.44 -1.41
N LEU A 74 -18.45 3.49 -0.59
CA LEU A 74 -17.36 3.99 0.24
C LEU A 74 -17.73 4.00 1.71
N LEU A 75 -16.85 3.43 2.52
CA LEU A 75 -16.91 3.53 3.98
C LEU A 75 -15.70 4.32 4.47
N ARG A 76 -15.87 5.05 5.57
CA ARG A 76 -14.74 5.62 6.30
C ARG A 76 -13.98 4.51 7.03
N ILE A 77 -12.66 4.48 6.90
CA ILE A 77 -11.83 3.38 7.43
C ILE A 77 -11.83 3.34 8.96
N ALA A 78 -11.96 4.50 9.61
CA ALA A 78 -11.88 4.63 11.07
C ALA A 78 -13.04 3.94 11.81
N ASP A 79 -14.24 3.93 11.23
CA ASP A 79 -15.46 3.47 11.92
C ASP A 79 -16.47 2.71 11.04
N GLY A 80 -16.18 2.52 9.75
CA GLY A 80 -17.03 1.79 8.82
C GLY A 80 -18.31 2.52 8.41
N ILE A 81 -18.43 3.81 8.73
CA ILE A 81 -19.61 4.62 8.39
C ILE A 81 -19.62 4.90 6.87
N PRO A 82 -20.76 4.68 6.17
CA PRO A 82 -20.88 5.01 4.76
C PRO A 82 -20.66 6.51 4.49
N ILE A 83 -19.81 6.83 3.52
CA ILE A 83 -19.56 8.20 3.06
C ILE A 83 -20.48 8.54 1.88
N HIS A 84 -20.68 7.57 0.99
CA HIS A 84 -21.44 7.75 -0.23
C HIS A 84 -22.28 6.49 -0.52
N GLU A 85 -23.56 6.67 -0.83
CA GLU A 85 -24.44 5.58 -1.28
C GLU A 85 -24.18 5.26 -2.75
N GLY A 86 -24.05 3.98 -3.07
CA GLY A 86 -23.23 3.57 -4.21
C GLY A 86 -23.70 4.03 -5.59
N ARG A 87 -22.73 4.24 -6.50
CA ARG A 87 -23.00 4.32 -7.94
C ARG A 87 -23.10 2.91 -8.50
N ALA A 88 -24.00 2.69 -9.45
CA ALA A 88 -24.11 1.43 -10.18
C ALA A 88 -23.86 1.63 -11.67
N THR A 89 -23.42 0.57 -12.34
CA THR A 89 -23.27 0.51 -13.79
C THR A 89 -23.90 -0.77 -14.33
N ALA A 90 -24.27 -0.78 -15.61
CA ALA A 90 -24.81 -1.97 -16.25
C ALA A 90 -23.78 -3.12 -16.21
N GLY A 91 -24.23 -4.32 -15.82
CA GLY A 91 -23.35 -5.47 -15.62
C GLY A 91 -22.54 -5.46 -14.31
N GLY A 92 -22.44 -4.31 -13.65
CA GLY A 92 -21.68 -4.12 -12.42
C GLY A 92 -20.19 -3.89 -12.64
N PHE A 93 -19.51 -3.57 -11.55
CA PHE A 93 -18.07 -3.38 -11.54
C PHE A 93 -17.31 -4.71 -11.49
N GLN A 94 -16.02 -4.65 -11.80
CA GLN A 94 -15.12 -5.79 -11.80
C GLN A 94 -13.96 -5.60 -10.83
N ASP A 95 -13.32 -4.44 -10.88
CA ASP A 95 -12.13 -4.17 -10.10
C ASP A 95 -12.04 -2.69 -9.74
N LEU A 96 -11.34 -2.37 -8.67
CA LEU A 96 -11.12 -1.00 -8.21
C LEU A 96 -9.69 -0.83 -7.70
N ILE A 97 -9.21 0.42 -7.70
CA ILE A 97 -7.94 0.80 -7.09
C ILE A 97 -8.00 2.29 -6.67
N PRO A 98 -7.40 2.67 -5.53
CA PRO A 98 -7.23 4.08 -5.20
C PRO A 98 -6.32 4.78 -6.21
N ARG A 99 -6.52 6.09 -6.38
CA ARG A 99 -5.68 6.95 -7.22
C ARG A 99 -4.59 7.62 -6.38
N PRO A 100 -3.36 7.73 -6.90
CA PRO A 100 -2.35 8.59 -6.30
C PRO A 100 -2.87 10.03 -6.19
N GLY A 101 -2.89 10.57 -4.98
CA GLY A 101 -3.43 11.92 -4.70
C GLY A 101 -4.95 11.97 -4.48
N GLY A 102 -5.65 10.83 -4.45
CA GLY A 102 -7.02 10.73 -3.94
C GLY A 102 -8.10 10.37 -4.96
N GLY A 103 -9.12 9.67 -4.48
CA GLY A 103 -10.21 9.14 -5.29
C GLY A 103 -9.93 7.77 -5.87
N TRP A 104 -10.75 7.35 -6.83
CA TRP A 104 -10.84 5.94 -7.23
C TRP A 104 -10.87 5.76 -8.74
N VAL A 105 -10.27 4.69 -9.24
CA VAL A 105 -10.52 4.15 -10.57
C VAL A 105 -11.18 2.80 -10.43
N ILE A 106 -12.25 2.60 -11.19
CA ILE A 106 -13.06 1.38 -11.14
C ILE A 106 -13.30 0.90 -12.56
N SER A 107 -12.98 -0.36 -12.85
CA SER A 107 -13.36 -0.99 -14.11
C SER A 107 -14.74 -1.63 -14.00
N ASP A 108 -15.53 -1.49 -15.06
CA ASP A 108 -16.76 -2.25 -15.22
C ASP A 108 -16.58 -3.48 -16.11
N ARG A 109 -17.58 -4.36 -16.07
CA ARG A 109 -17.57 -5.62 -16.82
C ARG A 109 -17.85 -5.47 -18.32
N VAL A 110 -18.04 -4.24 -18.80
CA VAL A 110 -18.34 -3.93 -20.20
C VAL A 110 -17.28 -3.03 -20.84
N GLY A 111 -16.11 -2.91 -20.20
CA GLY A 111 -14.92 -2.31 -20.76
C GLY A 111 -14.73 -0.81 -20.52
N HIS A 112 -15.45 -0.21 -19.58
CA HIS A 112 -15.20 1.18 -19.16
C HIS A 112 -14.35 1.25 -17.89
N LEU A 113 -13.56 2.33 -17.79
CA LEU A 113 -13.06 2.83 -16.52
C LEU A 113 -13.84 4.06 -16.07
N HIS A 114 -14.15 4.09 -14.79
CA HIS A 114 -14.85 5.17 -14.11
C HIS A 114 -13.89 5.81 -13.10
N LEU A 115 -13.72 7.12 -13.20
CA LEU A 115 -12.92 7.92 -12.28
C LEU A 115 -13.85 8.60 -11.29
N PHE A 116 -13.55 8.44 -10.01
CA PHE A 116 -14.24 9.08 -8.91
C PHE A 116 -13.27 9.94 -8.10
N ASP A 117 -13.79 10.98 -7.46
CA ASP A 117 -13.05 11.73 -6.45
C ASP A 117 -12.98 10.95 -5.12
N VAL A 118 -12.35 11.55 -4.11
CA VAL A 118 -12.18 10.94 -2.78
C VAL A 118 -13.52 10.66 -2.08
N ALA A 119 -14.56 11.43 -2.40
CA ALA A 119 -15.91 11.26 -1.84
C ALA A 119 -16.77 10.27 -2.65
N GLY A 120 -16.23 9.67 -3.72
CA GLY A 120 -16.97 8.73 -4.57
C GLY A 120 -17.87 9.40 -5.61
N ILE A 121 -17.68 10.69 -5.86
CA ILE A 121 -18.42 11.42 -6.90
C ILE A 121 -17.73 11.19 -8.25
N GLY A 122 -18.52 10.77 -9.24
CA GLY A 122 -18.02 10.48 -10.58
C GLY A 122 -17.49 11.73 -11.29
N ILE A 123 -16.23 11.67 -11.71
CA ILE A 123 -15.52 12.74 -12.44
C ILE A 123 -15.61 12.50 -13.94
N ARG A 124 -15.27 11.27 -14.38
CA ARG A 124 -15.06 10.94 -15.79
C ARG A 124 -15.27 9.45 -16.04
N ARG A 125 -15.67 9.11 -17.27
CA ARG A 125 -15.75 7.73 -17.77
C ARG A 125 -15.05 7.64 -19.12
N LEU A 126 -14.26 6.59 -19.32
CA LEU A 126 -13.57 6.29 -20.58
C LEU A 126 -13.79 4.84 -20.99
N ASN A 127 -13.77 4.57 -22.29
CA ASN A 127 -13.82 3.21 -22.82
C ASN A 127 -12.39 2.72 -23.07
N THR A 128 -12.03 1.61 -22.45
CA THR A 128 -10.70 1.00 -22.51
C THR A 128 -10.71 -0.38 -23.16
N GLY A 129 -11.89 -0.88 -23.55
CA GLY A 129 -12.07 -2.28 -23.89
C GLY A 129 -12.07 -3.19 -22.65
N ASP A 130 -12.18 -4.49 -22.90
CA ASP A 130 -12.34 -5.49 -21.86
C ASP A 130 -11.06 -5.62 -21.01
N ASN A 131 -11.20 -5.40 -19.71
CA ASN A 131 -10.10 -5.45 -18.75
C ASN A 131 -10.22 -6.69 -17.88
N ARG A 132 -9.13 -7.42 -17.65
CA ARG A 132 -9.07 -8.48 -16.63
C ARG A 132 -8.91 -7.90 -15.24
N ARG A 133 -8.01 -6.91 -15.11
CA ARG A 133 -7.59 -6.38 -13.82
C ARG A 133 -6.94 -5.00 -13.95
N LEU A 134 -7.13 -4.14 -12.95
CA LEU A 134 -6.28 -2.97 -12.75
C LEU A 134 -4.95 -3.46 -12.16
N VAL A 135 -3.79 -3.11 -12.69
CA VAL A 135 -2.51 -3.63 -12.16
C VAL A 135 -1.98 -2.70 -11.07
N GLY A 136 -1.88 -1.41 -11.35
CA GLY A 136 -1.36 -0.42 -10.41
C GLY A 136 -0.87 0.84 -11.09
N TRP A 137 -0.52 1.84 -10.29
CA TRP A 137 -0.06 3.14 -10.78
C TRP A 137 1.46 3.20 -10.83
N LEU A 138 2.02 3.58 -11.97
CA LEU A 138 3.45 3.89 -12.09
C LEU A 138 3.77 5.25 -11.45
N ASP A 139 2.87 6.20 -11.64
CA ASP A 139 2.94 7.56 -11.11
C ASP A 139 1.51 8.15 -11.03
N ARG A 140 1.38 9.47 -10.89
CA ARG A 140 0.07 10.15 -10.80
C ARG A 140 -0.73 10.19 -12.11
N GLU A 141 -0.11 9.86 -13.23
CA GLU A 141 -0.73 9.95 -14.57
C GLU A 141 -0.93 8.59 -15.23
N HIS A 142 -0.04 7.62 -14.95
CA HIS A 142 0.06 6.36 -15.66
C HIS A 142 -0.50 5.18 -14.83
N LEU A 143 -1.60 4.60 -15.31
CA LEU A 143 -2.23 3.40 -14.76
C LEU A 143 -1.91 2.19 -15.65
N LEU A 144 -1.46 1.10 -15.04
CA LEU A 144 -1.32 -0.18 -15.71
C LEU A 144 -2.59 -1.01 -15.58
N LEU A 145 -2.92 -1.73 -16.65
CA LEU A 145 -4.04 -2.65 -16.76
C LEU A 145 -3.57 -3.97 -17.33
N HIS A 146 -4.18 -5.06 -16.88
CA HIS A 146 -4.11 -6.36 -17.56
C HIS A 146 -5.33 -6.47 -18.46
N HIS A 147 -5.10 -6.42 -19.76
CA HIS A 147 -6.17 -6.42 -20.75
C HIS A 147 -6.65 -7.86 -21.05
N GLN A 148 -7.85 -8.01 -21.63
CA GLN A 148 -8.47 -9.32 -21.89
C GLN A 148 -7.70 -10.23 -22.85
N ASP A 149 -6.85 -9.67 -23.70
CA ASP A 149 -5.93 -10.41 -24.58
C ASP A 149 -4.69 -10.96 -23.85
N GLY A 150 -4.50 -10.60 -22.58
CA GLY A 150 -3.38 -11.02 -21.76
C GLY A 150 -2.21 -10.04 -21.71
N ARG A 151 -2.23 -8.95 -22.49
CA ARG A 151 -1.14 -7.97 -22.50
C ARG A 151 -1.29 -6.93 -21.40
N ILE A 152 -0.17 -6.28 -21.07
CA ILE A 152 -0.17 -5.16 -20.12
C ILE A 152 -0.30 -3.85 -20.88
N MET A 153 -1.33 -3.09 -20.55
CA MET A 153 -1.61 -1.77 -21.14
C MET A 153 -1.29 -0.68 -20.13
N CYS A 154 -0.55 0.34 -20.56
CA CYS A 154 -0.38 1.60 -19.84
C CYS A 154 -1.36 2.63 -20.39
N LEU A 155 -2.15 3.21 -19.49
CA LEU A 155 -3.05 4.32 -19.74
C LEU A 155 -2.51 5.59 -19.11
N ARG A 156 -2.46 6.67 -19.88
CA ARG A 156 -2.28 8.02 -19.35
C ARG A 156 -3.64 8.66 -19.15
N LEU A 157 -3.98 9.02 -17.90
CA LEU A 157 -5.29 9.52 -17.52
C LEU A 157 -5.36 11.05 -17.35
N VAL A 158 -4.29 11.77 -17.68
CA VAL A 158 -4.20 13.24 -17.55
C VAL A 158 -4.07 13.90 -18.94
N GLN A 159 -4.77 15.03 -19.13
CA GLN A 159 -4.83 15.85 -20.37
C GLN A 159 -5.45 15.16 -21.59
N GLN A 160 -4.76 14.18 -22.17
CA GLN A 160 -5.19 13.43 -23.34
C GLN A 160 -5.11 11.94 -23.02
N ASP A 161 -6.23 11.25 -23.20
CA ASP A 161 -6.29 9.82 -22.96
C ASP A 161 -5.45 9.13 -24.04
N PHE A 162 -4.35 8.53 -23.59
CA PHE A 162 -3.43 7.77 -24.44
C PHE A 162 -3.26 6.39 -23.83
N SER A 163 -3.35 5.37 -24.67
CA SER A 163 -3.17 3.98 -24.29
C SER A 163 -2.09 3.34 -25.15
N ARG A 164 -1.32 2.44 -24.55
CA ARG A 164 -0.36 1.59 -25.25
C ARG A 164 -0.13 0.30 -24.52
N TYR A 165 0.20 -0.75 -25.25
CA TYR A 165 0.80 -1.92 -24.63
C TYR A 165 2.26 -1.60 -24.26
N ILE A 166 2.70 -2.07 -23.09
CA ILE A 166 4.10 -1.92 -22.68
C ILE A 166 4.96 -3.03 -23.29
N ASP A 167 4.37 -4.17 -23.64
CA ASP A 167 5.02 -5.27 -24.33
C ASP A 167 4.05 -6.04 -25.26
N GLU A 168 4.61 -6.93 -26.07
CA GLU A 168 3.84 -7.81 -26.97
C GLU A 168 3.55 -9.19 -26.35
N LYS A 169 4.07 -9.47 -25.15
CA LYS A 169 3.93 -10.78 -24.51
C LYS A 169 2.56 -10.92 -23.86
N ASN A 170 1.96 -12.10 -24.03
CA ASN A 170 0.70 -12.44 -23.39
C ASN A 170 0.96 -13.08 -22.01
N TRP A 171 0.32 -12.51 -21.00
CA TRP A 171 0.37 -12.96 -19.63
C TRP A 171 -0.97 -13.59 -19.24
N SER A 172 -0.94 -14.80 -18.70
CA SER A 172 -2.11 -15.48 -18.16
C SER A 172 -2.57 -14.83 -16.85
N TRP A 173 -1.62 -14.38 -16.04
CA TRP A 173 -1.87 -13.77 -14.72
C TRP A 173 -0.88 -12.66 -14.40
N THR A 174 -1.31 -11.72 -13.54
CA THR A 174 -0.50 -10.64 -13.01
C THR A 174 -0.81 -10.36 -11.54
N SER A 175 0.22 -10.02 -10.76
CA SER A 175 0.04 -9.40 -9.44
C SER A 175 -0.42 -7.94 -9.58
N ARG A 176 -0.88 -7.35 -8.47
CA ARG A 176 -0.87 -5.88 -8.35
C ARG A 176 0.58 -5.39 -8.40
N LEU A 177 0.77 -4.16 -8.87
CA LEU A 177 2.05 -3.46 -8.74
C LEU A 177 2.31 -3.18 -7.26
N SER A 178 3.48 -3.57 -6.75
CA SER A 178 3.88 -3.33 -5.37
C SER A 178 5.33 -2.87 -5.32
N ASN A 179 5.54 -1.66 -4.80
CA ASN A 179 6.85 -1.00 -4.71
C ASN A 179 7.61 -1.07 -6.06
N GLY A 180 6.92 -0.69 -7.14
CA GLY A 180 7.48 -0.63 -8.50
C GLY A 180 7.69 -1.98 -9.19
N GLN A 181 7.38 -3.11 -8.54
CA GLN A 181 7.57 -4.44 -9.13
C GLN A 181 6.24 -5.20 -9.20
N MET A 182 6.17 -6.15 -10.12
CA MET A 182 5.05 -7.06 -10.26
C MET A 182 5.51 -8.47 -10.65
N LEU A 183 4.72 -9.46 -10.30
CA LEU A 183 4.85 -10.82 -10.80
C LEU A 183 3.93 -11.00 -12.00
N LEU A 184 4.42 -11.73 -12.99
CA LEU A 184 3.68 -12.10 -14.19
C LEU A 184 3.80 -13.60 -14.41
N GLN A 185 2.73 -14.23 -14.87
CA GLN A 185 2.78 -15.59 -15.38
C GLN A 185 2.47 -15.58 -16.87
N ALA A 186 3.34 -16.21 -17.66
CA ALA A 186 3.15 -16.41 -19.08
C ALA A 186 2.19 -17.58 -19.35
N THR A 187 1.67 -17.68 -20.57
CA THR A 187 0.71 -18.73 -20.95
C THR A 187 1.27 -20.15 -20.92
N ASP A 188 2.59 -20.29 -20.92
CA ASP A 188 3.32 -21.55 -20.75
C ASP A 188 3.57 -21.92 -19.27
N GLY A 189 3.10 -21.08 -18.34
CA GLY A 189 3.27 -21.26 -16.90
C GLY A 189 4.54 -20.63 -16.32
N GLU A 190 5.44 -20.09 -17.14
CA GLU A 190 6.66 -19.45 -16.63
C GLU A 190 6.34 -18.19 -15.83
N VAL A 191 6.99 -18.04 -14.67
CA VAL A 191 6.83 -16.88 -13.79
C VAL A 191 7.98 -15.90 -13.99
N TRP A 192 7.64 -14.62 -14.03
CA TRP A 192 8.55 -13.51 -14.26
C TRP A 192 8.34 -12.43 -13.22
N MET A 193 9.41 -11.73 -12.86
CA MET A 193 9.39 -10.55 -12.03
C MET A 193 9.75 -9.34 -12.90
N GLY A 194 8.84 -8.39 -13.01
CA GLY A 194 8.98 -7.22 -13.86
C GLY A 194 8.96 -5.91 -13.08
N GLN A 195 9.76 -4.96 -13.53
CA GLN A 195 9.68 -3.54 -13.17
C GLN A 195 9.18 -2.76 -14.39
N PRO A 196 7.89 -2.44 -14.47
CA PRO A 196 7.32 -1.79 -15.64
C PRO A 196 7.64 -0.29 -15.71
N HIS A 197 7.75 0.23 -16.92
CA HIS A 197 7.71 1.67 -17.22
C HIS A 197 6.65 1.93 -18.31
N PRO A 198 6.25 3.20 -18.57
CA PRO A 198 5.15 3.47 -19.51
C PRO A 198 5.41 2.99 -20.95
N PHE A 199 6.66 2.69 -21.31
CA PHE A 199 7.08 2.31 -22.66
C PHE A 199 7.64 0.88 -22.75
N GLY A 200 7.62 0.09 -21.67
CA GLY A 200 8.31 -1.20 -21.61
C GLY A 200 8.61 -1.72 -20.20
N TRP A 201 9.75 -2.39 -20.07
CA TRP A 201 10.27 -2.95 -18.81
C TRP A 201 11.65 -2.37 -18.50
N ASP A 202 11.82 -1.82 -17.30
CA ASP A 202 13.14 -1.42 -16.80
C ASP A 202 13.96 -2.67 -16.45
N ALA A 203 13.27 -3.69 -15.93
CA ALA A 203 13.79 -5.03 -15.68
C ALA A 203 12.68 -6.07 -15.89
N LEU A 204 13.04 -7.24 -16.42
CA LEU A 204 12.13 -8.37 -16.58
C LEU A 204 12.92 -9.68 -16.47
N ASP A 205 12.89 -10.27 -15.28
CA ASP A 205 13.70 -11.42 -14.93
C ASP A 205 12.81 -12.66 -14.75
N ARG A 206 13.25 -13.78 -15.31
CA ARG A 206 12.58 -15.07 -15.10
C ARG A 206 12.81 -15.53 -13.67
N VAL A 207 11.75 -15.97 -13.01
CA VAL A 207 11.81 -16.59 -11.69
C VAL A 207 11.89 -18.11 -11.89
N GLU A 208 12.89 -18.74 -11.29
CA GLU A 208 12.96 -20.20 -11.24
C GLU A 208 11.86 -20.73 -10.31
N MET A 209 10.81 -21.28 -10.91
CA MET A 209 9.66 -21.84 -10.22
C MET A 209 9.09 -22.99 -11.04
N VAL A 210 8.65 -24.05 -10.37
CA VAL A 210 8.07 -25.23 -11.03
C VAL A 210 6.64 -25.39 -10.56
N GLY A 211 5.70 -25.40 -11.51
CA GLY A 211 4.34 -25.91 -11.30
C GLY A 211 3.44 -25.10 -10.38
N THR A 212 3.54 -23.77 -10.35
CA THR A 212 2.56 -22.93 -9.64
C THR A 212 1.50 -22.38 -10.59
N GLU A 213 0.25 -22.33 -10.13
CA GLU A 213 -0.84 -21.58 -10.75
C GLU A 213 -1.28 -20.49 -9.76
N PRO A 214 -0.75 -19.26 -9.89
CA PRO A 214 -0.98 -18.20 -8.92
C PRO A 214 -2.41 -17.67 -9.03
N ILE A 215 -3.08 -17.53 -7.88
CA ILE A 215 -4.42 -16.92 -7.80
C ILE A 215 -4.34 -15.51 -7.22
N SER A 216 -3.47 -15.32 -6.23
CA SER A 216 -3.23 -14.02 -5.59
C SER A 216 -1.83 -13.96 -5.02
N SER A 217 -1.35 -12.75 -4.78
CA SER A 217 -0.01 -12.53 -4.25
C SER A 217 0.04 -11.26 -3.43
N VAL A 218 0.97 -11.22 -2.48
CA VAL A 218 1.37 -9.99 -1.80
C VAL A 218 2.88 -9.88 -1.70
N ARG A 219 3.37 -8.65 -1.63
CA ARG A 219 4.77 -8.39 -1.32
C ARG A 219 4.94 -8.15 0.17
N SER A 220 6.02 -8.68 0.72
CA SER A 220 6.46 -8.50 2.10
C SER A 220 7.92 -8.03 2.11
N GLY A 221 8.44 -7.72 3.30
CA GLY A 221 9.82 -7.24 3.48
C GLY A 221 10.88 -8.27 3.11
N ASP A 222 10.50 -9.53 2.92
CA ASP A 222 11.37 -10.63 2.55
C ASP A 222 11.13 -11.18 1.14
N GLY A 223 10.26 -10.58 0.34
CA GLY A 223 9.98 -11.00 -1.04
C GLY A 223 8.50 -11.05 -1.36
N TRP A 224 8.16 -11.82 -2.38
CA TRP A 224 6.77 -12.08 -2.76
C TRP A 224 6.25 -13.34 -2.12
N TRP A 225 4.98 -13.32 -1.74
CA TRP A 225 4.22 -14.47 -1.29
C TRP A 225 3.06 -14.68 -2.23
N VAL A 226 2.95 -15.89 -2.76
CA VAL A 226 1.95 -16.29 -3.76
C VAL A 226 1.07 -17.37 -3.16
N ALA A 227 -0.24 -17.14 -3.21
CA ALA A 227 -1.23 -18.19 -3.02
C ALA A 227 -1.48 -18.86 -4.37
N ASP A 228 -1.37 -20.19 -4.42
CA ASP A 228 -1.71 -20.99 -5.60
C ASP A 228 -3.13 -21.55 -5.53
N ILE A 229 -3.59 -22.15 -6.64
CA ILE A 229 -4.91 -22.76 -6.75
C ILE A 229 -5.16 -23.92 -5.76
N ASP A 230 -4.10 -24.57 -5.29
CA ASP A 230 -4.15 -25.63 -4.28
C ASP A 230 -4.24 -25.06 -2.84
N GLY A 231 -4.19 -23.74 -2.70
CA GLY A 231 -4.23 -23.02 -1.42
C GLY A 231 -2.90 -23.03 -0.66
N LYS A 232 -1.79 -23.34 -1.33
CA LYS A 232 -0.43 -23.28 -0.77
C LYS A 232 0.12 -21.87 -0.88
N LEU A 233 0.99 -21.52 0.06
CA LEU A 233 1.76 -20.28 0.05
C LEU A 233 3.20 -20.56 -0.34
N LEU A 234 3.64 -19.89 -1.40
CA LEU A 234 4.97 -20.02 -1.96
C LEU A 234 5.68 -18.67 -1.89
N ARG A 235 6.93 -18.66 -1.43
CA ARG A 235 7.78 -17.47 -1.41
C ARG A 235 8.58 -17.36 -2.71
N ILE A 236 8.65 -16.16 -3.26
CA ILE A 236 9.46 -15.82 -4.43
C ILE A 236 10.43 -14.67 -4.07
N PRO A 237 11.76 -14.84 -4.25
CA PRO A 237 12.42 -16.08 -4.66
C PRO A 237 12.33 -17.17 -3.56
N PRO A 238 12.52 -18.46 -3.91
CA PRO A 238 12.57 -19.54 -2.93
C PRO A 238 13.61 -19.30 -1.82
N LEU A 239 13.42 -19.93 -0.67
CA LEU A 239 14.45 -19.96 0.37
C LEU A 239 15.62 -20.85 -0.10
N ALA A 240 16.86 -20.40 0.13
CA ALA A 240 18.06 -21.04 -0.41
C ALA A 240 18.40 -22.39 0.26
N ASP A 241 17.91 -22.66 1.46
CA ASP A 241 18.21 -23.88 2.22
C ASP A 241 17.06 -24.89 2.10
N GLU A 242 17.24 -25.92 1.26
CA GLU A 242 16.30 -27.06 1.12
C GLU A 242 16.12 -27.89 2.41
N SER A 243 17.00 -27.72 3.41
CA SER A 243 16.90 -28.39 4.71
C SER A 243 15.84 -27.78 5.62
N GLU A 244 15.51 -26.51 5.43
CA GLU A 244 14.26 -25.93 5.92
C GLU A 244 13.23 -26.16 4.82
N LYS A 245 12.68 -27.39 4.75
CA LYS A 245 11.35 -27.55 4.19
C LYS A 245 10.45 -26.63 5.01
N SER A 246 10.25 -25.39 4.53
CA SER A 246 9.25 -24.48 5.04
C SER A 246 7.99 -25.34 5.13
N VAL A 247 7.53 -25.60 6.35
CA VAL A 247 6.29 -26.36 6.58
C VAL A 247 5.29 -25.77 5.61
N GLU A 248 4.78 -26.60 4.70
CA GLU A 248 3.92 -26.15 3.60
C GLU A 248 2.82 -25.26 4.17
N MET A 249 2.95 -23.96 3.91
CA MET A 249 2.08 -22.96 4.50
C MET A 249 0.77 -22.98 3.72
N LYS A 250 -0.35 -23.14 4.41
CA LYS A 250 -1.68 -23.17 3.79
C LYS A 250 -2.35 -21.80 3.92
N GLY A 251 -2.47 -21.11 2.79
CA GLY A 251 -3.04 -19.77 2.69
C GLY A 251 -4.55 -19.78 2.43
N GLY A 252 -5.01 -20.69 1.58
CA GLY A 252 -6.36 -20.59 0.99
C GLY A 252 -6.37 -19.68 -0.25
N GLU A 253 -7.54 -19.16 -0.60
CA GLU A 253 -7.75 -18.45 -1.86
C GLU A 253 -7.37 -16.97 -1.82
N PHE A 254 -7.31 -16.38 -0.62
CA PHE A 254 -7.06 -14.95 -0.45
C PHE A 254 -5.79 -14.70 0.33
N ILE A 255 -5.00 -13.72 -0.12
CA ILE A 255 -3.83 -13.21 0.59
C ILE A 255 -3.78 -11.69 0.49
N ALA A 256 -3.45 -11.05 1.60
CA ALA A 256 -3.13 -9.64 1.73
C ALA A 256 -1.96 -9.46 2.69
N GLY A 257 -1.39 -8.27 2.75
CA GLY A 257 -0.21 -7.98 3.56
C GLY A 257 0.04 -6.48 3.62
N ASN A 258 0.79 -6.06 4.64
CA ASN A 258 1.11 -4.66 4.89
C ASN A 258 2.39 -4.19 4.15
N GLY A 259 2.93 -5.03 3.25
CA GLY A 259 4.17 -4.74 2.53
C GLY A 259 5.45 -5.08 3.28
N ILE A 260 5.38 -5.46 4.57
CA ILE A 260 6.54 -5.55 5.45
C ILE A 260 6.55 -6.87 6.24
N ASP A 261 5.81 -6.94 7.34
CA ASP A 261 5.97 -7.94 8.40
C ASP A 261 4.68 -8.68 8.75
N ILE A 262 3.55 -8.32 8.11
CA ILE A 262 2.24 -8.91 8.33
C ILE A 262 1.69 -9.44 7.01
N MET A 263 1.13 -10.65 7.05
CA MET A 263 0.28 -11.18 6.00
C MET A 263 -1.01 -11.73 6.60
N VAL A 264 -2.07 -11.67 5.82
CA VAL A 264 -3.35 -12.28 6.13
C VAL A 264 -3.69 -13.22 5.02
N THR A 265 -4.10 -14.44 5.38
CA THR A 265 -4.65 -15.37 4.41
C THR A 265 -6.03 -15.84 4.83
N ALA A 266 -6.87 -16.13 3.85
CA ALA A 266 -8.23 -16.59 4.15
C ALA A 266 -8.69 -17.64 3.15
N THR A 267 -9.53 -18.56 3.64
CA THR A 267 -10.26 -19.50 2.79
C THR A 267 -11.65 -18.97 2.46
N GLN A 268 -12.24 -19.39 1.34
CA GLN A 268 -13.64 -19.09 1.01
C GLN A 268 -14.62 -19.64 2.06
N SER A 269 -14.26 -20.76 2.71
CA SER A 269 -15.01 -21.33 3.85
C SER A 269 -14.93 -20.47 5.12
N GLY A 270 -14.04 -19.48 5.16
CA GLY A 270 -13.99 -18.42 6.16
C GLY A 270 -12.92 -18.57 7.24
N LEU A 271 -11.99 -19.50 7.09
CA LEU A 271 -10.83 -19.59 7.97
C LEU A 271 -9.85 -18.48 7.62
N ILE A 272 -9.63 -17.55 8.55
CA ILE A 272 -8.70 -16.43 8.40
C ILE A 272 -7.49 -16.67 9.31
N ARG A 273 -6.29 -16.48 8.77
CA ARG A 273 -5.02 -16.59 9.50
C ARG A 273 -4.24 -15.30 9.40
N TRP A 274 -3.78 -14.83 10.55
CA TRP A 274 -2.89 -13.70 10.68
C TRP A 274 -1.46 -14.21 10.86
N TRP A 275 -0.59 -13.82 9.93
CA TRP A 275 0.81 -14.22 9.90
C TRP A 275 1.71 -13.04 10.24
N GLU A 276 2.69 -13.28 11.09
CA GLU A 276 3.67 -12.28 11.49
C GLU A 276 5.08 -12.81 11.31
N SER A 277 6.02 -11.90 10.99
CA SER A 277 7.45 -12.17 11.08
C SER A 277 8.10 -11.27 12.13
N ALA A 278 8.50 -11.87 13.26
CA ALA A 278 9.12 -11.16 14.38
C ALA A 278 10.43 -10.44 13.98
N GLU A 279 11.19 -11.01 13.05
CA GLU A 279 12.43 -10.43 12.53
C GLU A 279 12.15 -9.18 11.69
N LEU A 280 11.22 -9.26 10.74
CA LEU A 280 10.82 -8.13 9.90
C LEU A 280 10.18 -7.02 10.75
N SER A 281 9.36 -7.40 11.73
CA SER A 281 8.75 -6.46 12.67
C SER A 281 9.79 -5.71 13.51
N SER A 282 10.83 -6.42 13.95
CA SER A 282 11.94 -5.80 14.69
C SER A 282 12.77 -4.86 13.82
N LYS A 283 13.05 -5.25 12.57
CA LYS A 283 13.73 -4.39 11.57
C LYS A 283 12.91 -3.12 11.30
N ARG A 284 11.59 -3.26 11.10
CA ARG A 284 10.66 -2.13 10.90
C ARG A 284 10.70 -1.16 12.09
N ARG A 285 10.59 -1.67 13.32
CA ARG A 285 10.67 -0.84 14.54
C ARG A 285 12.00 -0.08 14.64
N ALA A 286 13.12 -0.73 14.35
CA ALA A 286 14.44 -0.09 14.39
C ALA A 286 14.57 1.04 13.35
N ILE A 287 14.06 0.84 12.13
CA ILE A 287 14.06 1.86 11.08
C ILE A 287 13.20 3.05 11.50
N ILE A 288 11.97 2.82 11.98
CA ILE A 288 11.08 3.89 12.44
C ILE A 288 11.73 4.69 13.57
N GLN A 289 12.33 4.02 14.55
CA GLN A 289 13.01 4.68 15.67
C GLN A 289 14.17 5.56 15.19
N ARG A 290 14.94 5.10 14.21
CA ARG A 290 16.03 5.86 13.60
C ARG A 290 15.50 7.10 12.87
N LEU A 291 14.49 6.95 12.02
CA LEU A 291 13.88 8.06 11.28
C LEU A 291 13.30 9.13 12.22
N VAL A 292 12.60 8.72 13.29
CA VAL A 292 12.08 9.64 14.32
C VAL A 292 13.22 10.39 15.02
N THR A 293 14.34 9.72 15.27
CA THR A 293 15.52 10.34 15.91
C THR A 293 16.19 11.34 14.98
N GLU A 294 16.40 10.98 13.70
CA GLU A 294 16.98 11.85 12.67
C GLU A 294 16.10 13.08 12.43
N GLU A 295 14.77 12.92 12.37
CA GLU A 295 13.82 14.03 12.21
C GLU A 295 13.85 14.98 13.42
N ARG A 296 13.89 14.44 14.64
CA ARG A 296 14.05 15.25 15.86
C ARG A 296 15.36 16.03 15.85
N GLN A 297 16.45 15.43 15.42
CA GLN A 297 17.74 16.12 15.29
C GLN A 297 17.69 17.21 14.22
N ARG A 298 17.03 16.97 13.09
CA ARG A 298 16.84 17.97 12.03
C ARG A 298 16.03 19.16 12.55
N LEU A 299 14.90 18.90 13.22
CA LEU A 299 14.05 19.93 13.82
C LEU A 299 14.79 20.72 14.90
N ASP A 300 15.58 20.06 15.76
CA ASP A 300 16.42 20.75 16.75
C ASP A 300 17.48 21.63 16.07
N TRP A 301 18.14 21.12 15.03
CA TRP A 301 19.11 21.91 14.26
C TRP A 301 18.47 23.11 13.57
N GLU A 302 17.30 22.94 12.93
CA GLU A 302 16.54 24.03 12.30
C GLU A 302 16.10 25.07 13.33
N PHE A 303 15.58 24.63 14.48
CA PHE A 303 15.19 25.49 15.58
C PHE A 303 16.40 26.29 16.11
N ARG A 304 17.53 25.63 16.38
CA ARG A 304 18.75 26.28 16.85
C ARG A 304 19.33 27.24 15.81
N LYS A 305 19.23 26.92 14.52
CA LYS A 305 19.64 27.81 13.43
C LYS A 305 18.77 29.06 13.38
N ASN A 306 17.45 28.92 13.46
CA ASN A 306 16.52 30.06 13.48
C ASN A 306 16.75 30.92 14.71
N MET A 307 16.86 30.31 15.89
CA MET A 307 17.18 31.02 17.14
C MET A 307 18.53 31.76 17.06
N PHE A 308 19.54 31.19 16.40
CA PHE A 308 20.81 31.87 16.17
C PHE A 308 20.67 33.06 15.21
N GLN A 309 19.88 32.91 14.14
CA GLN A 309 19.61 34.02 13.22
C GLN A 309 18.81 35.15 13.90
N GLU A 310 17.86 34.82 14.77
CA GLU A 310 17.16 35.81 15.59
C GLU A 310 18.08 36.48 16.59
N ALA A 311 18.98 35.74 17.24
CA ALA A 311 19.99 36.31 18.14
C ALA A 311 20.88 37.32 17.40
N ARG A 312 21.31 36.97 16.18
CA ARG A 312 22.13 37.84 15.34
C ARG A 312 21.37 39.08 14.86
N ARG A 313 20.09 38.93 14.47
CA ARG A 313 19.24 40.09 14.14
C ARG A 313 19.04 41.00 15.34
N ALA A 314 18.78 40.44 16.53
CA ALA A 314 18.67 41.23 17.75
C ALA A 314 19.99 41.96 18.10
N GLU A 315 21.14 41.34 17.83
CA GLU A 315 22.45 42.01 17.94
C GLU A 315 22.60 43.14 16.92
N ASP A 316 22.25 42.90 15.65
CA ASP A 316 22.33 43.90 14.57
C ASP A 316 21.37 45.08 14.79
N ASP A 317 20.19 44.82 15.39
CA ASP A 317 19.18 45.82 15.74
C ASP A 317 19.46 46.55 17.08
N GLY A 318 20.54 46.19 17.79
CA GLY A 318 20.95 46.82 19.06
C GLY A 318 20.14 46.38 20.30
N ILE A 319 19.29 45.35 20.18
CA ILE A 319 18.48 44.82 21.29
C ILE A 319 19.31 43.78 22.08
N LEU A 320 20.34 44.28 22.77
CA LEU A 320 21.37 43.44 23.42
C LEU A 320 20.81 42.45 24.46
N SER A 321 19.77 42.82 25.21
CA SER A 321 19.14 41.92 26.19
C SER A 321 18.52 40.67 25.54
N LYS A 322 17.82 40.86 24.42
CA LYS A 322 17.21 39.76 23.65
C LYS A 322 18.28 38.89 22.98
N ALA A 323 19.35 39.50 22.45
CA ALA A 323 20.48 38.75 21.90
C ALA A 323 21.17 37.87 22.95
N ILE A 324 21.40 38.39 24.17
CA ILE A 324 21.98 37.64 25.29
C ILE A 324 21.11 36.43 25.67
N GLU A 325 19.81 36.63 25.83
CA GLU A 325 18.86 35.56 26.18
C GLU A 325 18.90 34.43 25.14
N LEU A 326 18.84 34.77 23.85
CA LEU A 326 18.86 33.79 22.76
C LEU A 326 20.22 33.07 22.64
N TYR A 327 21.35 33.77 22.81
CA TYR A 327 22.67 33.14 22.84
C TYR A 327 22.87 32.24 24.06
N GLN A 328 22.32 32.62 25.21
CA GLN A 328 22.35 31.81 26.43
C GLN A 328 21.50 30.54 26.28
N ALA A 329 20.30 30.65 25.70
CA ALA A 329 19.46 29.51 25.35
C ALA A 329 20.14 28.56 24.35
N LEU A 330 20.98 29.10 23.44
CA LEU A 330 21.80 28.30 22.51
C LEU A 330 23.06 27.68 23.15
N GLY A 331 23.40 28.03 24.39
CA GLY A 331 24.62 27.59 25.08
C GLY A 331 25.91 28.25 24.57
N ARG A 332 25.82 29.40 23.88
CA ARG A 332 26.97 30.10 23.27
C ARG A 332 27.61 31.11 24.24
N SER A 333 28.27 30.60 25.26
CA SER A 333 28.88 31.39 26.35
C SER A 333 29.87 32.48 25.86
N GLY A 334 30.60 32.23 24.78
CA GLY A 334 31.50 33.21 24.18
C GLY A 334 30.78 34.43 23.60
N ASP A 335 29.63 34.23 22.92
CA ASP A 335 28.83 35.33 22.37
C ASP A 335 28.09 36.08 23.49
N VAL A 336 27.61 35.38 24.51
CA VAL A 336 27.03 36.01 25.72
C VAL A 336 28.05 36.94 26.39
N HIS A 337 29.29 36.49 26.56
CA HIS A 337 30.34 37.32 27.15
C HIS A 337 30.65 38.57 26.30
N ARG A 338 30.69 38.42 24.96
CA ARG A 338 30.84 39.54 24.02
C ARG A 338 29.71 40.56 24.18
N MET A 339 28.47 40.11 24.29
CA MET A 339 27.30 40.98 24.42
C MET A 339 27.25 41.72 25.75
N LEU A 340 27.57 41.04 26.86
CA LEU A 340 27.66 41.68 28.18
C LEU A 340 28.74 42.77 28.25
N GLN A 341 29.86 42.57 27.54
CA GLN A 341 30.91 43.61 27.41
C GLN A 341 30.48 44.80 26.55
N ARG A 342 29.67 44.59 25.51
CA ARG A 342 29.08 45.70 24.73
C ARG A 342 28.09 46.49 25.57
N GLN A 343 27.19 45.79 26.27
CA GLN A 343 26.19 46.39 27.14
C GLN A 343 26.82 47.24 28.26
N SER A 344 27.97 46.84 28.82
CA SER A 344 28.68 47.60 29.86
C SER A 344 29.46 48.81 29.33
N ARG A 345 29.73 48.87 28.03
CA ARG A 345 30.42 49.98 27.36
C ARG A 345 29.48 51.09 26.88
N GLY A 346 28.17 50.85 26.86
CA GLY A 346 27.17 51.84 26.46
C GLY A 346 27.06 52.08 24.95
N ASP A 347 27.59 51.17 24.14
CA ASP A 347 27.33 51.03 22.71
C ASP A 347 26.12 50.09 22.49
#